data_AF-A0A2D7K4Y6-F1
#
_entry.id   AF-A0A2D7K4Y6-F1
#
_cell.length_a   1.000
_cell.length_b   1.000
_cell.length_c   1.000
_cell.angle_alpha   90.00
_cell.angle_beta   90.00
_cell.angle_gamma   90.00
#
_symmetry.space_group_name_H-M   'P 1'
#
loop_
_entity.id
_entity.type
_entity.pdbx_description
1 polymer ?
#
loop_
_entity_poly.entity_id
_entity_poly.type
_entity_poly.pdbx_seq_one_letter_code
_entity_poly.pdbx_strand_id
1 'polypeptide(L)'
;MDITDYFGEVQTEQQKVDIKPGRYNLEYTHTDDEPRMGKNGWMGIRLNFKIQGTETFVTHTITIQHDDPKNVNWGREELMKMAKAAGIEGSIKDTDELRGKVISCSIKLNDNGYPETDSKFGNSWKPAEEAKATTKKVAAPKQEESEEDVEFEDSDDLPF
;
A
#
# COMPACT_ATOMS: atom_id res chain seq x y z
N MET A 1 -2.75 16.56 39.90
CA MET A 1 -2.29 17.15 38.64
C MET A 1 -3.13 16.46 37.57
N ASP A 2 -4.06 17.19 36.98
CA ASP A 2 -4.96 16.66 35.96
C ASP A 2 -4.20 16.62 34.63
N ILE A 3 -4.15 15.45 33.99
CA ILE A 3 -3.41 15.23 32.74
C ILE A 3 -4.27 15.52 31.50
N THR A 4 -5.54 15.85 31.69
CA THR A 4 -6.50 16.09 30.60
C THR A 4 -6.13 17.34 29.78
N ASP A 5 -5.43 18.31 30.39
CA ASP A 5 -4.93 19.52 29.71
C ASP A 5 -3.69 19.29 28.84
N TYR A 6 -3.02 18.12 28.95
CA TYR A 6 -1.86 17.77 28.10
C TYR A 6 -2.25 17.07 26.81
N PHE A 7 -3.49 16.59 26.71
CA PHE A 7 -4.05 16.09 25.47
C PHE A 7 -4.66 17.28 24.71
N GLY A 8 -3.80 18.17 24.22
CA GLY A 8 -4.21 19.08 23.13
C GLY A 8 -4.80 18.24 22.01
N GLU A 9 -5.90 18.69 21.41
CA GLU A 9 -6.53 18.00 20.28
C GLU A 9 -5.50 17.79 19.17
N VAL A 10 -4.93 16.59 19.12
CA VAL A 10 -4.09 16.18 17.99
C VAL A 10 -5.07 15.95 16.84
N GLN A 11 -5.37 17.02 16.10
CA GLN A 11 -5.95 16.89 14.77
C GLN A 11 -4.92 16.20 13.89
N THR A 12 -4.91 14.87 13.97
CA THR A 12 -4.28 14.03 12.98
C THR A 12 -5.23 14.03 11.79
N GLU A 13 -5.13 15.06 10.96
CA GLU A 13 -5.56 14.94 9.56
C GLU A 13 -4.62 13.95 8.88
N GLN A 14 -4.71 12.67 9.26
CA GLN A 14 -4.25 11.59 8.40
C GLN A 14 -5.08 11.73 7.14
N GLN A 15 -4.46 12.23 6.08
CA GLN A 15 -5.03 12.32 4.76
C GLN A 15 -5.47 10.90 4.37
N LYS A 16 -6.74 10.58 4.63
CA LYS A 16 -7.29 9.24 4.51
C LYS A 16 -7.43 8.98 3.02
N VAL A 17 -6.39 8.39 2.43
CA VAL A 17 -6.45 7.94 1.04
C VAL A 17 -7.51 6.86 0.99
N ASP A 18 -8.61 7.15 0.31
CA ASP A 18 -9.73 6.21 0.13
C ASP A 18 -9.28 5.10 -0.82
N ILE A 19 -8.84 3.97 -0.26
CA ILE A 19 -8.43 2.79 -1.02
C ILE A 19 -9.69 2.00 -1.39
N LYS A 20 -10.00 1.98 -2.69
CA LYS A 20 -11.10 1.16 -3.22
C LYS A 20 -10.68 -0.31 -3.32
N PRO A 21 -11.60 -1.27 -3.21
CA PRO A 21 -11.32 -2.66 -3.59
C PRO A 21 -10.80 -2.73 -5.03
N GLY A 22 -9.76 -3.52 -5.26
CA GLY A 22 -9.08 -3.53 -6.55
C GLY A 22 -7.76 -4.29 -6.54
N ARG A 23 -7.02 -4.21 -7.64
CA ARG A 23 -5.67 -4.79 -7.75
C ARG A 23 -4.64 -3.69 -7.58
N TYR A 24 -3.64 -3.94 -6.75
CA TYR A 24 -2.61 -2.98 -6.38
C TYR A 24 -1.24 -3.61 -6.40
N ASN A 25 -0.24 -2.81 -6.77
CA ASN A 25 1.17 -3.13 -6.54
C ASN A 25 1.50 -2.85 -5.08
N LEU A 26 2.18 -3.81 -4.47
CA LEU A 26 2.50 -3.88 -3.06
C LEU A 26 4.02 -4.01 -2.89
N GLU A 27 4.57 -3.11 -2.09
CA GLU A 27 5.98 -3.09 -1.70
C GLU A 27 6.09 -3.70 -0.30
N TYR A 28 6.88 -4.76 -0.16
CA TYR A 28 7.12 -5.35 1.17
C TYR A 28 7.88 -4.35 2.05
N THR A 29 7.46 -4.24 3.30
CA THR A 29 8.05 -3.31 4.27
C THR A 29 8.78 -4.07 5.37
N HIS A 30 8.05 -4.89 6.12
CA HIS A 30 8.58 -5.71 7.20
C HIS A 30 7.59 -6.81 7.57
N THR A 31 8.08 -7.76 8.36
CA THR A 31 7.30 -8.79 9.03
C THR A 31 7.21 -8.43 10.51
N ASP A 32 6.05 -8.62 11.14
CA ASP A 32 5.89 -8.44 12.60
C ASP A 32 6.89 -9.37 13.34
N ASP A 33 7.59 -8.86 14.35
CA ASP A 33 8.62 -9.62 15.10
C ASP A 33 8.05 -10.84 15.83
N GLU A 34 6.80 -10.76 16.27
CA GLU A 34 6.13 -11.82 17.02
C GLU A 34 5.00 -12.47 16.19
N PRO A 35 4.95 -13.82 16.10
CA PRO A 35 3.82 -14.51 15.55
C PRO A 35 2.55 -14.26 16.36
N ARG A 36 1.42 -14.14 15.66
CA ARG A 36 0.11 -14.02 16.29
C ARG A 36 -0.42 -15.38 16.65
N MET A 37 -0.88 -15.53 17.89
CA MET A 37 -1.49 -16.76 18.37
C MET A 37 -3.02 -16.67 18.31
N GLY A 38 -3.67 -17.80 18.10
CA GLY A 38 -5.11 -17.92 18.02
C GLY A 38 -5.61 -19.24 18.63
N LYS A 39 -6.86 -19.57 18.30
CA LYS A 39 -7.49 -20.84 18.74
C LYS A 39 -6.95 -22.02 17.92
N ASN A 40 -7.13 -23.24 18.43
CA ASN A 40 -6.77 -24.49 17.74
C ASN A 40 -5.28 -24.57 17.34
N GLY A 41 -4.42 -24.13 18.25
CA GLY A 41 -2.97 -24.11 18.01
C GLY A 41 -2.54 -23.20 16.87
N TRP A 42 -3.42 -22.30 16.38
CA TRP A 42 -3.11 -21.43 15.27
C TRP A 42 -2.00 -20.44 15.63
N MET A 43 -0.98 -20.37 14.79
CA MET A 43 -0.05 -19.26 14.75
C MET A 43 0.10 -18.74 13.33
N GLY A 44 0.14 -17.41 13.20
CA GLY A 44 0.34 -16.74 11.93
C GLY A 44 1.40 -15.65 12.00
N ILE A 45 2.22 -15.55 10.96
CA ILE A 45 3.17 -14.46 10.78
C ILE A 45 2.50 -13.39 9.93
N ARG A 46 2.60 -12.12 10.34
CA ARG A 46 2.03 -10.99 9.62
C ARG A 46 3.11 -10.27 8.81
N LEU A 47 2.87 -10.17 7.51
CA LEU A 47 3.66 -9.39 6.57
C LEU A 47 2.96 -8.06 6.31
N ASN A 48 3.73 -6.99 6.26
CA ASN A 48 3.23 -5.64 6.03
C ASN A 48 3.71 -5.11 4.68
N PHE A 49 2.78 -4.58 3.90
CA PHE A 49 3.04 -4.04 2.57
C PHE A 49 2.57 -2.59 2.48
N LYS A 50 3.30 -1.77 1.74
CA LYS A 50 2.88 -0.43 1.32
C LYS A 50 2.25 -0.52 -0.07
N ILE A 51 1.10 0.11 -0.28
CA ILE A 51 0.51 0.23 -1.61
C ILE A 51 1.33 1.26 -2.39
N GLN A 52 1.92 0.85 -3.50
CA GLN A 52 2.77 1.69 -4.34
C GLN A 52 2.02 2.98 -4.76
N GLY A 53 2.69 4.13 -4.63
CA GLY A 53 2.11 5.44 -4.95
C GLY A 53 1.15 6.02 -3.89
N THR A 54 1.08 5.41 -2.71
CA THR A 54 0.31 5.89 -1.56
C THR A 54 1.10 5.72 -0.26
N GLU A 55 0.68 6.36 0.83
CA GLU A 55 1.18 6.10 2.18
C GLU A 55 0.32 5.09 2.96
N THR A 56 -0.50 4.31 2.25
CA THR A 56 -1.39 3.32 2.86
C THR A 56 -0.74 1.95 2.94
N PHE A 57 -0.86 1.33 4.11
CA PHE A 57 -0.34 -0.01 4.36
C PHE A 57 -1.47 -1.04 4.40
N VAL A 58 -1.15 -2.25 3.95
CA VAL A 58 -2.02 -3.42 4.03
C VAL A 58 -1.23 -4.57 4.64
N THR A 59 -1.94 -5.40 5.40
CA THR A 59 -1.33 -6.54 6.08
C THR A 59 -1.81 -7.84 5.46
N HIS A 60 -0.93 -8.84 5.48
CA HIS A 60 -1.24 -10.20 5.07
C HIS A 60 -0.74 -11.17 6.13
N THR A 61 -1.56 -12.12 6.56
CA THR A 61 -1.16 -13.08 7.60
C THR A 61 -1.05 -14.48 7.01
N ILE A 62 0.12 -15.10 7.16
CA ILE A 62 0.41 -16.47 6.72
C ILE A 62 0.30 -17.41 7.91
N THR A 63 -0.44 -18.50 7.75
CA THR A 63 -0.52 -19.55 8.78
C THR A 63 0.77 -20.37 8.79
N ILE A 64 1.43 -20.46 9.96
CA ILE A 64 2.68 -21.22 10.15
C ILE A 64 2.53 -22.40 11.11
N GLN A 65 1.52 -22.39 11.96
CA GLN A 65 1.17 -23.50 12.85
C GLN A 65 -0.34 -23.57 13.02
N HIS A 66 -0.87 -24.78 13.16
CA HIS A 66 -2.26 -25.07 13.46
C HIS A 66 -2.38 -26.56 13.84
N ASP A 67 -3.37 -26.95 14.65
CA ASP A 67 -3.58 -28.35 15.05
C ASP A 67 -3.93 -29.25 13.86
N ASP A 68 -4.75 -28.75 12.92
CA ASP A 68 -4.96 -29.37 11.60
C ASP A 68 -3.86 -28.96 10.60
N PRO A 69 -3.03 -29.92 10.11
CA PRO A 69 -1.92 -29.66 9.20
C PRO A 69 -2.33 -29.08 7.84
N LYS A 70 -3.59 -29.24 7.43
CA LYS A 70 -4.13 -28.67 6.19
C LYS A 70 -3.96 -27.16 6.13
N ASN A 71 -4.16 -26.47 7.25
CA ASN A 71 -4.06 -25.01 7.33
C ASN A 71 -2.60 -24.54 7.20
N VAL A 72 -1.65 -25.29 7.74
CA VAL A 72 -0.22 -25.02 7.58
C VAL A 72 0.20 -25.24 6.12
N ASN A 73 -0.33 -26.27 5.46
CA ASN A 73 -0.05 -26.52 4.05
C ASN A 73 -0.58 -25.38 3.15
N TRP A 74 -1.75 -24.82 3.44
CA TRP A 74 -2.23 -23.63 2.75
C TRP A 74 -1.31 -22.43 2.93
N GLY A 75 -0.78 -22.20 4.13
CA GLY A 75 0.21 -21.14 4.36
C GLY A 75 1.50 -21.33 3.55
N ARG A 76 1.99 -22.58 3.44
CA ARG A 76 3.16 -22.91 2.60
C ARG A 76 2.88 -22.69 1.12
N GLU A 77 1.74 -23.14 0.61
CA GLU A 77 1.34 -22.93 -0.78
C GLU A 77 1.22 -21.45 -1.11
N GLU A 78 0.70 -20.66 -0.18
CA GLU A 78 0.57 -19.22 -0.33
C GLU A 78 1.92 -18.51 -0.39
N LEU A 79 2.88 -18.88 0.46
CA LEU A 79 4.26 -18.39 0.39
C LEU A 79 4.92 -18.77 -0.94
N MET A 80 4.71 -19.98 -1.47
CA MET A 80 5.24 -20.36 -2.78
C MET A 80 4.66 -19.51 -3.92
N LYS A 81 3.35 -19.22 -3.87
CA LYS A 81 2.71 -18.36 -4.89
C LYS A 81 3.21 -16.92 -4.79
N MET A 82 3.42 -16.42 -3.58
CA MET A 82 4.02 -15.11 -3.34
C MET A 82 5.48 -15.06 -3.83
N ALA A 83 6.28 -16.08 -3.56
CA ALA A 83 7.65 -16.22 -4.06
C ALA A 83 7.70 -16.13 -5.58
N LYS A 84 6.84 -16.93 -6.25
CA LYS A 84 6.71 -16.93 -7.70
C LYS A 84 6.30 -15.57 -8.25
N ALA A 85 5.36 -14.88 -7.59
CA ALA A 85 4.96 -13.52 -7.96
C ALA A 85 6.11 -12.51 -7.81
N ALA A 86 6.97 -12.66 -6.80
CA ALA A 86 8.15 -11.84 -6.58
C ALA A 86 9.35 -12.20 -7.48
N GLY A 87 9.24 -13.25 -8.29
CA GLY A 87 10.36 -13.77 -9.09
C GLY A 87 11.45 -14.45 -8.26
N ILE A 88 11.09 -14.98 -7.09
CA ILE A 88 11.97 -15.78 -6.22
C ILE A 88 11.81 -17.25 -6.60
N GLU A 89 12.93 -17.96 -6.79
CA GLU A 89 12.90 -19.39 -7.11
C GLU A 89 12.53 -20.22 -5.86
N GLY A 90 11.53 -21.08 -6.00
CA GLY A 90 11.07 -21.96 -4.92
C GLY A 90 10.12 -21.28 -3.94
N SER A 91 10.41 -21.40 -2.64
CA SER A 91 9.62 -20.81 -1.55
C SER A 91 10.46 -19.79 -0.80
N ILE A 92 9.82 -18.72 -0.33
CA ILE A 92 10.43 -17.76 0.60
C ILE A 92 10.83 -18.53 1.86
N LYS A 93 12.12 -18.44 2.23
CA LYS A 93 12.65 -18.99 3.48
C LYS A 93 12.84 -17.89 4.52
N ASP A 94 13.15 -16.70 4.06
CA ASP A 94 13.27 -15.48 4.84
C ASP A 94 12.44 -14.37 4.17
N THR A 95 11.55 -13.73 4.94
CA THR A 95 10.72 -12.64 4.40
C THR A 95 11.54 -11.45 3.91
N ASP A 96 12.79 -11.31 4.36
CA ASP A 96 13.70 -10.29 3.84
C ASP A 96 14.06 -10.48 2.36
N GLU A 97 13.84 -11.66 1.78
CA GLU A 97 13.94 -11.91 0.34
C GLU A 97 12.92 -11.08 -0.48
N LEU A 98 11.86 -10.59 0.18
CA LEU A 98 10.87 -9.70 -0.43
C LEU A 98 11.31 -8.22 -0.43
N ARG A 99 12.38 -7.84 0.29
CA ARG A 99 12.83 -6.43 0.35
C ARG A 99 13.20 -5.94 -1.04
N GLY A 100 12.66 -4.76 -1.39
CA GLY A 100 12.86 -4.15 -2.71
C GLY A 100 12.11 -4.86 -3.86
N LYS A 101 11.33 -5.91 -3.58
CA LYS A 101 10.43 -6.53 -4.55
C LYS A 101 9.07 -5.85 -4.51
N VAL A 102 8.45 -5.78 -5.69
CA VAL A 102 7.08 -5.31 -5.86
C VAL A 102 6.26 -6.46 -6.42
N ILE A 103 5.12 -6.75 -5.78
CA ILE A 103 4.19 -7.79 -6.20
C ILE A 103 2.77 -7.24 -6.28
N SER A 104 1.94 -7.80 -7.14
CA SER A 104 0.54 -7.38 -7.30
C SER A 104 -0.40 -8.30 -6.53
N CYS A 105 -1.37 -7.72 -5.82
CA CYS A 105 -2.40 -8.47 -5.10
C CYS A 105 -3.75 -7.78 -5.21
N SER A 106 -4.82 -8.55 -5.03
CA SER A 106 -6.15 -7.98 -4.86
C SER A 106 -6.33 -7.49 -3.42
N ILE A 107 -6.92 -6.31 -3.25
CA ILE A 107 -7.27 -5.68 -1.99
C ILE A 107 -8.79 -5.57 -1.90
N LYS A 108 -9.35 -5.83 -0.73
CA LYS A 108 -10.76 -5.61 -0.39
C LYS A 108 -10.85 -4.79 0.90
N LEU A 109 -12.04 -4.31 1.23
CA LEU A 109 -12.30 -3.70 2.54
C LEU A 109 -12.83 -4.77 3.49
N ASN A 110 -12.36 -4.77 4.73
CA ASN A 110 -12.91 -5.60 5.79
C ASN A 110 -14.19 -4.98 6.38
N ASP A 111 -14.80 -5.65 7.35
CA ASP A 111 -16.06 -5.24 7.97
C ASP A 111 -15.97 -3.85 8.65
N ASN A 112 -14.76 -3.42 9.01
CA ASN A 112 -14.48 -2.12 9.62
C ASN A 112 -14.10 -1.05 8.58
N GLY A 113 -14.16 -1.37 7.27
CA GLY A 113 -13.81 -0.47 6.19
C GLY A 113 -12.31 -0.25 5.99
N TYR A 114 -11.45 -1.09 6.56
CA TYR A 114 -9.99 -1.01 6.35
C TYR A 114 -9.54 -1.92 5.20
N PRO A 115 -8.55 -1.50 4.39
CA PRO A 115 -8.03 -2.31 3.30
C PRO A 115 -7.26 -3.52 3.83
N GLU A 116 -7.56 -4.69 3.28
CA GLU A 116 -6.86 -5.94 3.54
C GLU A 116 -6.61 -6.72 2.25
N THR A 117 -5.59 -7.57 2.24
CA THR A 117 -5.31 -8.44 1.10
C THR A 117 -6.41 -9.47 0.90
N ASP A 118 -6.94 -9.58 -0.31
CA ASP A 118 -7.80 -10.66 -0.77
C ASP A 118 -6.96 -11.71 -1.52
N SER A 119 -6.17 -12.47 -0.77
CA SER A 119 -5.18 -13.37 -1.35
C SER A 119 -5.77 -14.59 -2.06
N LYS A 120 -6.98 -15.03 -1.66
CA LYS A 120 -7.65 -16.24 -2.13
C LYS A 120 -6.75 -17.48 -2.03
N PHE A 121 -6.14 -17.71 -0.87
CA PHE A 121 -5.14 -18.78 -0.65
C PHE A 121 -3.95 -18.66 -1.62
N GLY A 122 -3.44 -17.43 -1.72
CA GLY A 122 -2.35 -17.03 -2.59
C GLY A 122 -2.63 -16.94 -4.09
N ASN A 123 -3.84 -17.22 -4.57
CA ASN A 123 -4.15 -17.18 -6.00
C ASN A 123 -4.25 -15.76 -6.59
N SER A 124 -4.34 -14.73 -5.76
CA SER A 124 -4.39 -13.35 -6.25
C SER A 124 -3.00 -12.69 -6.37
N TRP A 125 -1.94 -13.32 -5.84
CA TRP A 125 -0.55 -12.88 -6.02
C TRP A 125 -0.12 -13.01 -7.48
N LYS A 126 0.42 -11.93 -8.02
CA LYS A 126 0.96 -11.85 -9.39
C LYS A 126 2.22 -10.99 -9.40
N PRO A 127 3.06 -11.11 -10.44
CA PRO A 127 4.09 -10.10 -10.70
C PRO A 127 3.49 -8.69 -10.67
N ALA A 128 4.28 -7.70 -10.25
CA ALA A 128 3.86 -6.31 -10.30
C ALA A 128 3.33 -5.96 -11.70
N GLU A 129 2.21 -5.24 -11.74
CA GLU A 129 1.76 -4.66 -12.99
C GLU A 129 2.72 -3.51 -13.34
N GLU A 130 3.08 -3.37 -14.61
CA GLU A 130 3.85 -2.20 -15.05
C GLU A 130 3.14 -0.95 -14.53
N ALA A 131 3.85 -0.16 -13.73
CA ALA A 131 3.29 1.04 -13.15
C ALA A 131 2.84 1.93 -14.30
N LYS A 132 1.55 1.93 -14.63
CA LYS A 132 0.95 3.03 -15.36
C LYS A 132 1.18 4.23 -14.46
N ALA A 133 2.16 5.04 -14.83
CA ALA A 133 2.51 6.27 -14.14
C ALA A 133 1.21 7.02 -13.92
N THR A 134 0.66 6.92 -12.71
CA THR A 134 -0.49 7.71 -12.34
C THR A 134 0.13 9.05 -12.02
N THR A 135 0.37 9.83 -13.08
CA THR A 135 0.54 11.26 -12.96
C THR A 135 -0.76 11.74 -12.35
N LYS A 136 -0.83 11.72 -11.01
CA LYS A 136 -1.68 12.65 -10.29
C LYS A 136 -1.15 14.00 -10.73
N LYS A 137 -1.79 14.60 -11.74
CA LYS A 137 -1.76 16.04 -11.96
C LYS A 137 -2.11 16.63 -10.61
N VAL A 138 -1.10 17.06 -9.87
CA VAL A 138 -1.26 18.09 -8.86
C VAL A 138 -1.94 19.20 -9.64
N ALA A 139 -3.22 19.44 -9.38
CA ALA A 139 -3.91 20.60 -9.90
C ALA A 139 -3.07 21.79 -9.42
N ALA A 140 -2.37 22.42 -10.35
CA ALA A 140 -1.78 23.72 -10.12
C ALA A 140 -2.92 24.62 -9.58
N PRO A 141 -2.69 25.41 -8.52
CA PRO A 141 -3.67 26.41 -8.12
C PRO A 141 -3.94 27.27 -9.36
N LYS A 142 -5.21 27.32 -9.74
CA LYS A 142 -5.75 28.14 -10.82
C LYS A 142 -5.43 29.59 -10.46
N GLN A 143 -4.33 30.13 -11.00
CA GLN A 143 -4.20 31.58 -11.11
C GLN A 143 -5.20 32.00 -12.18
N GLU A 144 -6.18 32.79 -11.76
CA GLU A 144 -7.05 33.54 -12.66
C GLU A 144 -6.16 34.44 -13.53
N GLU A 145 -5.99 34.05 -14.79
CA GLU A 145 -5.62 34.97 -15.86
C GLU A 145 -6.76 35.99 -16.00
N SER A 146 -6.50 37.20 -15.53
CA SER A 146 -7.22 38.37 -16.02
C SER A 146 -6.77 38.62 -17.46
N GLU A 147 -7.69 38.41 -18.39
CA GLU A 147 -7.62 38.89 -19.76
C GLU A 147 -7.49 40.42 -19.78
N GLU A 148 -6.37 40.94 -20.25
CA GLU A 148 -6.34 42.21 -20.97
C GLU A 148 -5.39 42.04 -22.16
N ASP A 149 -5.99 41.72 -23.29
CA ASP A 149 -5.36 41.65 -24.60
C ASP A 149 -5.61 42.99 -25.29
N VAL A 150 -4.56 43.80 -25.47
CA VAL A 150 -4.52 44.83 -26.52
C VAL A 150 -3.10 44.94 -27.05
N GLU A 151 -2.93 44.34 -28.22
CA GLU A 151 -1.77 44.37 -29.08
C GLU A 151 -1.69 45.68 -29.91
N PHE A 152 -0.44 46.13 -30.15
CA PHE A 152 0.06 46.95 -31.29
C PHE A 152 -0.31 48.46 -31.29
N GLU A 153 0.51 49.43 -31.71
CA GLU A 153 1.80 49.50 -32.39
C GLU A 153 2.32 50.97 -32.29
N ASP A 154 3.64 51.13 -32.33
CA ASP A 154 4.39 52.23 -32.98
C ASP A 154 4.48 53.67 -32.41
N SER A 155 5.65 54.26 -32.71
CA SER A 155 5.97 55.69 -32.81
C SER A 155 6.54 56.44 -31.58
N ASP A 156 7.86 56.67 -31.69
CA ASP A 156 8.57 57.95 -31.52
C ASP A 156 8.68 58.65 -30.15
N ASP A 157 9.88 59.22 -29.95
CA ASP A 157 10.19 60.41 -29.14
C ASP A 157 10.58 60.23 -27.65
N LEU A 158 11.86 59.90 -27.40
CA LEU A 158 12.55 60.37 -26.21
C LEU A 158 13.73 61.29 -26.63
N PRO A 159 13.63 62.62 -26.42
CA PRO A 159 14.71 63.56 -26.71
C PRO A 159 15.79 63.53 -25.61
N PHE A 160 17.03 63.72 -26.08
CA PHE A 160 18.34 63.95 -25.42
C PHE A 160 18.43 64.03 -23.89
#